data_AF-A0AAW9APT1-F1
#
_entry.id   AF-A0AAW9APT1-F1
#
_cell.length_a   1.000
_cell.length_b   1.000
_cell.length_c   1.000
_cell.angle_alpha   90.00
_cell.angle_beta   90.00
_cell.angle_gamma   90.00
#
_symmetry.space_group_name_H-M   'P 1'
#
loop_
_entity.id
_entity.type
_entity.pdbx_description
1 polymer ?
#
loop_
_entity_poly.entity_id
_entity_poly.type
_entity_poly.pdbx_seq_one_letter_code
_entity_poly.pdbx_strand_id
1 'polypeptide(L)'
;MSPITSAKFVNFTASPSLTARVLNVVLFLLMTWAVILSSIPLVLSTYLLLLIVKALSSQGLVQPTSHGHWYVHCDGSVRFDALEYGEYSEDIESEKGHLQRVDTSASPFKITFQLQSGRSVTIWRDSCDDEQYRQLSLVLRQWEMKQGANAPC
;
A
#
# COMPACT_ATOMS: atom_id res chain seq x y z
N MET A 1 12.40 19.65 22.83
CA MET A 1 11.14 19.61 22.08
C MET A 1 11.41 20.17 20.69
N SER A 2 11.55 19.30 19.70
CA SER A 2 11.88 19.70 18.33
C SER A 2 10.65 20.30 17.66
N PRO A 3 10.78 21.36 16.85
CA PRO A 3 9.65 21.96 16.15
C PRO A 3 9.07 20.91 15.21
N ILE A 4 7.81 20.54 15.44
CA ILE A 4 7.04 19.73 14.51
C ILE A 4 6.79 20.66 13.32
N THR A 5 7.68 20.60 12.33
CA THR A 5 7.46 21.28 11.06
C THR A 5 6.18 20.70 10.48
N SER A 6 5.12 21.52 10.45
CA SER A 6 3.85 21.16 9.84
C SER A 6 4.10 20.89 8.36
N ALA A 7 4.34 19.63 8.01
CA ALA A 7 4.50 19.20 6.63
C ALA A 7 3.13 19.38 5.95
N LYS A 8 3.01 20.40 5.10
CA LYS A 8 1.76 20.70 4.39
C LYS A 8 1.53 19.77 3.20
N PHE A 9 2.58 19.14 2.71
CA PHE A 9 2.57 18.20 1.60
C PHE A 9 3.79 17.27 1.68
N VAL A 10 3.68 16.09 1.07
CA VAL A 10 4.77 15.12 0.97
C VAL A 10 4.81 14.58 -0.45
N ASN A 11 6.01 14.62 -1.03
CA ASN A 11 6.29 14.06 -2.34
C ASN A 11 7.25 12.90 -2.12
N PHE A 12 6.90 11.72 -2.60
CA PHE A 12 7.74 10.54 -2.46
C PHE A 12 7.62 9.63 -3.67
N THR A 13 8.67 8.85 -3.90
CA THR A 13 8.71 7.84 -4.94
C THR A 13 8.57 6.48 -4.29
N ALA A 14 7.54 5.72 -4.69
CA ALA A 14 7.28 4.40 -4.16
C ALA A 14 7.87 3.33 -5.10
N SER A 15 8.85 2.60 -4.59
CA SER A 15 9.52 1.47 -5.25
C SER A 15 8.89 0.13 -4.84
N PRO A 16 9.16 -0.99 -5.55
CA PRO A 16 8.68 -2.31 -5.12
C PRO A 16 9.12 -2.63 -3.69
N SER A 17 8.16 -2.99 -2.83
CA SER A 17 8.50 -3.47 -1.49
C SER A 17 9.11 -4.87 -1.56
N LEU A 18 10.29 -5.02 -0.97
CA LEU A 18 10.92 -6.32 -0.76
C LEU A 18 10.20 -7.08 0.36
N THR A 19 9.76 -6.38 1.40
CA THR A 19 9.03 -6.91 2.55
C THR A 19 7.71 -7.56 2.11
N ALA A 20 6.94 -6.89 1.24
CA ALA A 20 5.70 -7.45 0.71
C ALA A 20 5.94 -8.74 -0.10
N ARG A 21 7.04 -8.78 -0.88
CA ARG A 21 7.44 -9.98 -1.64
C ARG A 21 7.84 -11.13 -0.72
N VAL A 22 8.67 -10.85 0.29
CA VAL A 22 9.08 -11.85 1.27
C VAL A 22 7.87 -12.38 2.03
N LEU A 23 6.95 -11.51 2.47
CA LEU A 23 5.76 -11.92 3.21
C LEU A 23 4.82 -12.78 2.35
N ASN A 24 4.66 -12.46 1.07
CA ASN A 24 3.94 -13.31 0.11
C ASN A 24 4.56 -14.70 -0.02
N VAL A 25 5.89 -14.81 -0.11
CA VAL A 25 6.59 -16.10 -0.20
C VAL A 25 6.47 -16.89 1.09
N VAL A 26 6.63 -16.24 2.24
CA VAL A 26 6.51 -16.90 3.56
C VAL A 26 5.09 -17.42 3.77
N LEU A 27 4.06 -16.62 3.48
CA LEU A 27 2.66 -17.05 3.58
C LEU A 27 2.37 -18.22 2.64
N PHE A 28 2.90 -18.19 1.42
CA PHE A 28 2.78 -19.31 0.48
C PHE A 28 3.39 -20.60 1.04
N LEU A 29 4.60 -20.52 1.60
CA LEU A 29 5.27 -21.67 2.21
C LEU A 29 4.50 -22.19 3.42
N LEU A 30 3.97 -21.30 4.28
CA LEU A 30 3.16 -21.68 5.44
C LEU A 30 1.84 -22.34 5.04
N MET A 31 1.13 -21.81 4.03
CA MET A 31 -0.10 -22.43 3.54
C MET A 31 0.17 -23.79 2.90
N THR A 32 1.24 -23.90 2.10
CA THR A 32 1.67 -25.17 1.51
C THR A 32 2.03 -26.19 2.59
N TRP A 33 2.79 -25.77 3.60
CA TRP A 33 3.14 -26.61 4.75
C TRP A 33 1.90 -27.07 5.52
N ALA A 34 0.94 -26.18 5.79
CA ALA A 34 -0.29 -26.50 6.48
C ALA A 34 -1.14 -27.51 5.70
N VAL A 35 -1.24 -27.36 4.37
CA VAL A 35 -1.97 -28.28 3.49
C VAL A 35 -1.29 -29.66 3.45
N ILE A 36 0.05 -29.72 3.44
CA ILE A 36 0.80 -30.98 3.43
C ILE A 36 0.66 -31.75 4.76
N LEU A 37 0.71 -31.06 5.89
CA LEU A 37 0.60 -31.70 7.21
C LEU A 37 -0.84 -32.00 7.64
N SER A 38 -1.81 -31.36 7.00
CA SER A 38 -3.22 -31.61 7.30
C SER A 38 -3.60 -33.04 6.88
N SER A 39 -4.48 -33.67 7.66
CA SER A 39 -5.10 -34.96 7.32
C SER A 39 -6.20 -34.81 6.26
N ILE A 40 -5.98 -33.94 5.27
CA ILE A 40 -6.93 -33.65 4.19
C ILE A 40 -6.76 -34.72 3.09
N PRO A 41 -7.85 -35.25 2.49
CA PRO A 41 -7.77 -36.16 1.36
C PRO A 41 -6.94 -35.56 0.21
N LEU A 42 -6.12 -36.39 -0.44
CA LEU A 42 -5.14 -35.97 -1.44
C LEU A 42 -5.75 -35.10 -2.57
N VAL A 43 -6.98 -35.42 -2.97
CA VAL A 43 -7.74 -34.68 -3.99
C VAL A 43 -8.10 -33.26 -3.55
N LEU A 44 -8.47 -33.08 -2.28
CA LEU A 44 -8.78 -31.76 -1.74
C LEU A 44 -7.49 -30.93 -1.55
N SER A 45 -6.41 -31.58 -1.13
CA SER A 45 -5.10 -30.95 -0.94
C SER A 45 -4.55 -30.38 -2.26
N THR A 46 -4.61 -31.14 -3.35
CA THR A 46 -4.17 -30.66 -4.68
C THR A 46 -5.05 -29.51 -5.18
N TYR A 47 -6.37 -29.57 -4.96
CA TYR A 47 -7.29 -28.49 -5.31
C TYR A 47 -6.99 -27.20 -4.52
N LEU A 48 -6.75 -27.31 -3.22
CA LEU A 48 -6.38 -26.17 -2.36
C LEU A 48 -5.06 -25.54 -2.79
N LEU A 49 -4.05 -26.35 -3.13
CA LEU A 49 -2.77 -25.84 -3.65
C LEU A 49 -2.94 -25.07 -4.96
N LEU A 50 -3.76 -25.56 -5.89
CA LEU A 50 -4.05 -24.85 -7.13
C LEU A 50 -4.75 -23.51 -6.89
N LEU A 51 -5.67 -23.44 -5.90
CA LEU A 51 -6.29 -22.18 -5.51
C LEU A 51 -5.28 -21.20 -4.90
N ILE A 52 -4.37 -21.68 -4.04
CA ILE A 52 -3.31 -20.85 -3.44
C ILE A 52 -2.39 -20.30 -4.54
N VAL A 53 -1.96 -21.14 -5.48
CA VAL A 53 -1.12 -20.70 -6.61
C VAL A 53 -1.86 -19.68 -7.47
N LYS A 54 -3.12 -19.95 -7.82
CA LYS A 54 -3.95 -19.03 -8.60
C LYS A 54 -4.07 -17.66 -7.91
N ALA A 55 -4.33 -17.65 -6.60
CA ALA A 55 -4.44 -16.42 -5.81
C ALA A 55 -3.12 -15.62 -5.81
N LEU A 56 -1.99 -16.33 -5.65
CA LEU A 56 -0.66 -15.72 -5.67
C LEU A 56 -0.36 -15.09 -7.05
N SER A 57 -0.68 -15.79 -8.14
CA SER A 57 -0.45 -15.31 -9.50
C SER A 57 -1.34 -14.12 -9.88
N SER A 58 -2.56 -14.04 -9.37
CA SER A 58 -3.49 -12.97 -9.76
C SER A 58 -3.28 -11.66 -9.01
N GLN A 59 -3.02 -11.70 -7.70
CA GLN A 59 -3.07 -10.50 -6.85
C GLN A 59 -1.98 -10.46 -5.77
N GLY A 60 -1.23 -11.56 -5.56
CA GLY A 60 -0.48 -11.77 -4.33
C GLY A 60 -1.41 -12.01 -3.14
N LEU A 61 -0.89 -12.65 -2.08
CA LEU A 61 -1.65 -12.81 -0.83
C LEU A 61 -1.75 -11.50 -0.04
N VAL A 62 -0.82 -10.58 -0.33
CA VAL A 62 -0.67 -9.29 0.31
C VAL A 62 -0.68 -8.21 -0.76
N GLN A 63 -1.40 -7.12 -0.48
CA GLN A 63 -1.55 -6.00 -1.39
C GLN A 63 -0.18 -5.38 -1.72
N PRO A 64 0.21 -5.34 -3.02
CA PRO A 64 1.50 -4.81 -3.42
C PRO A 64 1.58 -3.30 -3.20
N THR A 65 2.80 -2.77 -3.07
CA THR A 65 2.99 -1.33 -3.05
C THR A 65 2.54 -0.72 -4.36
N SER A 66 1.83 0.39 -4.29
CA SER A 66 1.50 1.18 -5.46
C SER A 66 2.74 1.94 -5.97
N HIS A 67 3.26 1.52 -7.11
CA HIS A 67 4.48 2.05 -7.72
C HIS A 67 4.29 3.40 -8.40
N GLY A 68 5.22 4.33 -8.22
CA GLY A 68 5.25 5.62 -8.93
C GLY A 68 5.56 6.81 -8.04
N HIS A 69 5.37 8.01 -8.57
CA HIS A 69 5.49 9.26 -7.82
C HIS A 69 4.16 9.64 -7.19
N TRP A 70 4.19 9.91 -5.90
CA TRP A 70 3.03 10.26 -5.11
C TRP A 70 3.21 11.64 -4.49
N TYR A 71 2.15 12.44 -4.58
CA TYR A 71 2.04 13.76 -4.00
C TYR A 71 0.82 13.75 -3.09
N VAL A 72 1.02 13.86 -1.77
CA VAL A 72 -0.07 13.83 -0.79
C VAL A 72 -0.06 15.13 0.00
N HIS A 73 -1.18 15.85 -0.04
CA HIS A 73 -1.37 17.10 0.69
C HIS A 73 -2.22 16.87 1.95
N CYS A 74 -2.04 17.74 2.95
CA CYS A 74 -2.77 17.67 4.23
C CYS A 74 -4.25 18.09 4.13
N ASP A 75 -4.67 18.64 3.00
CA ASP A 75 -6.07 18.90 2.66
C ASP A 75 -6.79 17.61 2.19
N GLY A 76 -6.04 16.55 1.86
CA GLY A 76 -6.55 15.30 1.32
C GLY A 76 -6.37 15.15 -0.19
N SER A 77 -5.80 16.14 -0.87
CA SER A 77 -5.49 16.06 -2.30
C SER A 77 -4.31 15.10 -2.54
N VAL A 78 -4.55 14.09 -3.37
CA VAL A 78 -3.54 13.11 -3.78
C VAL A 78 -3.33 13.23 -5.28
N ARG A 79 -2.08 13.33 -5.72
CA ARG A 79 -1.71 13.16 -7.13
C ARG A 79 -0.78 11.97 -7.26
N PHE A 80 -1.07 11.15 -8.25
CA PHE A 80 -0.27 10.02 -8.64
C PHE A 80 0.28 10.28 -10.03
N ASP A 81 1.58 10.13 -10.19
CA ASP A 81 2.25 10.18 -11.48
C ASP A 81 2.97 8.86 -11.69
N ALA A 82 2.58 8.11 -12.71
CA ALA A 82 3.20 6.83 -12.98
C ALA A 82 4.62 7.06 -13.51
N LEU A 83 5.59 6.33 -12.96
CA LEU A 83 6.94 6.30 -13.51
C LEU A 83 6.88 5.60 -14.87
N GLU A 84 6.89 6.40 -15.93
CA GLU A 84 7.04 5.95 -17.31
C GLU A 84 8.39 5.25 -17.43
N TYR A 85 8.37 3.92 -17.51
CA TYR A 85 9.56 3.14 -17.85
C TYR A 85 9.20 2.17 -18.97
N GLY A 86 9.08 2.71 -20.17
CA GLY A 86 8.91 1.95 -21.39
C GLY A 86 8.28 2.79 -22.50
N GLU A 87 8.92 2.79 -23.67
CA GLU A 87 8.55 3.42 -24.94
C GLU A 87 7.20 2.91 -25.54
N TYR A 88 6.35 2.31 -24.72
CA TYR A 88 5.12 1.62 -25.11
C TYR A 88 4.13 1.52 -23.93
N SER A 89 3.63 2.65 -23.42
CA SER A 89 2.46 2.64 -22.53
C SER A 89 1.76 3.99 -22.57
N GLU A 90 0.83 4.13 -23.52
CA GLU A 90 0.08 5.37 -23.79
C GLU A 90 -1.03 5.70 -22.77
N ASP A 91 -1.27 4.89 -21.73
CA ASP A 91 -2.53 5.00 -20.95
C ASP A 91 -2.39 4.96 -19.41
N ILE A 92 -1.28 5.41 -18.80
CA ILE A 92 -1.27 5.64 -17.33
C ILE A 92 -1.42 7.13 -17.05
N GLU A 93 -2.66 7.61 -17.14
CA GLU A 93 -3.02 8.99 -16.81
C GLU A 93 -2.66 9.31 -15.35
N SER A 94 -2.02 10.46 -15.16
CA SER A 94 -1.75 11.08 -13.86
C SER A 94 -3.07 11.24 -13.09
N GLU A 95 -3.31 10.35 -12.11
CA GLU A 95 -4.55 10.31 -11.36
C GLU A 95 -4.53 11.37 -10.26
N LYS A 96 -5.50 12.29 -10.28
CA LYS A 96 -5.75 13.22 -9.18
C LYS A 96 -6.99 12.74 -8.43
N GLY A 97 -6.82 12.45 -7.15
CA GLY A 97 -7.89 11.99 -6.28
C GLY A 97 -7.91 12.75 -4.97
N HIS A 98 -8.98 12.53 -4.21
CA HIS A 98 -9.08 13.00 -2.84
C HIS A 98 -9.13 11.80 -1.90
N LEU A 99 -8.52 11.92 -0.72
CA LEU A 99 -8.60 10.90 0.32
C LEU A 99 -10.05 10.73 0.77
N GLN A 100 -10.49 9.48 0.89
CA GLN A 100 -11.78 9.12 1.46
C GLN A 100 -11.60 8.49 2.84
N ARG A 101 -10.57 7.63 2.98
CA ARG A 101 -10.29 6.91 4.23
C ARG A 101 -8.81 6.62 4.33
N VAL A 102 -8.28 6.63 5.55
CA VAL A 102 -6.92 6.20 5.85
C VAL A 102 -6.99 5.05 6.85
N ASP A 103 -6.17 4.02 6.64
CA ASP A 103 -5.91 2.95 7.58
C ASP A 103 -4.45 3.00 8.03
N THR A 104 -4.28 3.42 9.28
CA THR A 104 -2.98 3.58 9.94
C THR A 104 -2.69 2.44 10.92
N SER A 105 -3.53 1.39 10.97
CA SER A 105 -3.40 0.27 11.93
C SER A 105 -2.05 -0.46 11.85
N ALA A 106 -1.51 -0.59 10.64
CA ALA A 106 -0.23 -1.23 10.37
C ALA A 106 0.92 -0.24 10.10
N SER A 107 0.81 1.02 10.57
CA SER A 107 1.77 2.09 10.26
C SER A 107 3.25 1.81 10.56
N PRO A 108 3.64 0.87 11.46
CA PRO A 108 5.06 0.50 11.58
C PRO A 108 5.62 -0.19 10.32
N PHE A 109 4.74 -0.78 9.49
CA PHE A 109 5.09 -1.62 8.34
C PHE A 109 4.52 -1.09 7.01
N LYS A 110 3.25 -0.65 7.01
CA LYS A 110 2.55 -0.16 5.82
C LYS A 110 1.48 0.86 6.18
N ILE A 111 1.17 1.74 5.24
CA ILE A 111 0.03 2.65 5.33
C ILE A 111 -0.86 2.37 4.13
N THR A 112 -2.16 2.26 4.38
CA THR A 112 -3.15 2.06 3.34
C THR A 112 -4.14 3.21 3.37
N PHE A 113 -4.48 3.77 2.22
CA PHE A 113 -5.52 4.78 2.12
C PHE A 113 -6.39 4.55 0.89
N GLN A 114 -7.64 4.96 0.97
CA GLN A 114 -8.62 4.87 -0.11
C GLN A 114 -8.86 6.25 -0.68
N LEU A 115 -8.83 6.33 -2.01
CA LEU A 115 -9.22 7.51 -2.77
C LEU A 115 -10.74 7.51 -2.99
N GLN A 116 -11.33 8.68 -3.22
CA GLN A 116 -12.74 8.82 -3.59
C GLN A 116 -13.09 8.09 -4.90
N SER A 117 -12.11 7.82 -5.76
CA SER A 117 -12.27 6.96 -6.94
C SER A 117 -12.58 5.50 -6.58
N GLY A 118 -12.54 5.12 -5.30
CA GLY A 118 -12.69 3.75 -4.80
C GLY A 118 -11.38 2.95 -4.84
N ARG A 119 -10.29 3.54 -5.36
CA ARG A 119 -8.97 2.91 -5.43
C ARG A 119 -8.32 2.87 -4.05
N SER A 120 -7.93 1.68 -3.61
CA SER A 120 -7.13 1.49 -2.39
C SER A 120 -5.64 1.47 -2.73
N VAL A 121 -4.89 2.36 -2.09
CA VAL A 121 -3.46 2.56 -2.27
C VAL A 121 -2.75 2.07 -1.03
N THR A 122 -1.74 1.20 -1.18
CA THR A 122 -0.92 0.71 -0.07
C THR A 122 0.53 1.07 -0.32
N ILE A 123 1.16 1.68 0.68
CA ILE A 123 2.58 2.06 0.65
C ILE A 123 3.27 1.38 1.82
N TRP A 124 4.25 0.55 1.49
CA TRP A 124 5.07 -0.13 2.48
C TRP A 124 6.22 0.78 2.92
N ARG A 125 6.67 0.61 4.17
CA ARG A 125 7.74 1.43 4.74
C ARG A 125 9.05 1.29 3.99
N ASP A 126 9.35 0.11 3.48
CA ASP A 126 10.56 -0.17 2.70
C ASP A 126 10.45 0.24 1.22
N SER A 127 9.30 0.76 0.80
CA SER A 127 9.11 1.25 -0.57
C SER A 127 9.59 2.68 -0.79
N CYS A 128 9.80 3.46 0.28
CA CYS A 128 10.28 4.84 0.20
C CYS A 128 11.25 5.15 1.36
N ASP A 129 11.87 6.33 1.31
CA ASP A 129 12.79 6.76 2.36
C ASP A 129 12.06 6.92 3.70
N ASP A 130 12.73 6.57 4.81
CA ASP A 130 12.11 6.59 6.15
C ASP A 130 11.63 7.99 6.54
N GLU A 131 12.34 9.04 6.11
CA GLU A 131 11.91 10.42 6.32
C GLU A 131 10.61 10.75 5.58
N GLN A 132 10.51 10.37 4.30
CA GLN A 132 9.31 10.56 3.48
C GLN A 132 8.12 9.75 4.03
N TYR A 133 8.37 8.51 4.44
CA TYR A 133 7.36 7.65 5.06
C TYR A 133 6.83 8.25 6.37
N ARG A 134 7.73 8.78 7.22
CA ARG A 134 7.34 9.43 8.47
C ARG A 134 6.54 10.70 8.18
N GLN A 135 6.96 11.52 7.22
CA GLN A 135 6.20 12.71 6.84
C GLN A 135 4.82 12.34 6.30
N LEU A 136 4.71 11.32 5.43
CA LEU A 136 3.44 10.82 4.92
C LEU A 136 2.51 10.40 6.07
N SER A 137 3.04 9.64 7.04
CA SER A 137 2.27 9.20 8.21
C SER A 137 1.73 10.37 9.04
N LEU A 138 2.50 11.46 9.14
CA LEU A 138 2.08 12.67 9.85
C LEU A 138 0.99 13.42 9.08
N VAL A 139 1.15 13.60 7.78
CA VAL A 139 0.17 14.29 6.92
C VAL A 139 -1.17 13.56 6.94
N LEU A 140 -1.16 12.23 6.83
CA LEU A 140 -2.38 11.42 6.84
C LEU A 140 -3.06 11.44 8.20
N ARG A 141 -2.31 11.38 9.31
CA ARG A 141 -2.87 11.54 10.67
C ARG A 141 -3.47 12.92 10.88
N GLN A 142 -2.81 13.98 10.41
CA GLN A 142 -3.34 15.35 10.49
C GLN A 142 -4.65 15.47 9.71
N TRP A 143 -4.73 14.88 8.52
CA TRP A 143 -5.96 14.85 7.74
C TRP A 143 -7.09 14.08 8.44
N GLU A 144 -6.80 12.90 9.01
CA GLU A 144 -7.77 12.09 9.75
C GLU A 144 -8.32 12.85 10.98
N MET A 145 -7.45 13.52 11.73
CA MET A 145 -7.86 14.38 12.84
C MET A 145 -8.73 15.56 12.39
N LYS A 146 -8.44 16.17 11.22
CA LYS A 146 -9.26 17.26 10.68
C LYS A 146 -10.65 16.81 10.28
N GLN A 147 -10.78 15.62 9.67
CA GLN A 147 -12.09 15.04 9.37
C GLN A 147 -12.90 14.76 10.64
N GLY A 148 -12.24 14.36 11.73
CA GLY A 148 -12.89 14.15 13.02
C GLY A 148 -13.21 15.44 13.79
N ALA A 149 -12.51 16.55 13.54
CA ALA A 149 -12.53 17.74 14.39
C ALA A 149 -13.02 19.05 13.73
N ASN A 150 -13.36 19.08 12.43
CA ASN A 150 -13.73 20.31 11.71
C ASN A 150 -12.74 21.48 11.95
N ALA A 151 -11.44 21.18 12.04
CA ALA A 151 -10.41 22.17 12.36
C ALA A 151 -9.75 22.75 11.09
N PRO A 152 -9.59 24.09 10.98
CA PRO A 152 -8.88 24.71 9.85
C PRO A 152 -7.36 24.50 9.92
N CYS A 153 -6.71 24.63 8.76
CA CYS A 153 -5.27 24.48 8.54
C CYS A 153 -4.43 25.60 9.15
#